data_AF-A0A059CT37-F1
#
_entry.id   AF-A0A059CT37-F1
#
_cell.length_a   1.000
_cell.length_b   1.000
_cell.length_c   1.000
_cell.angle_alpha   90.00
_cell.angle_beta   90.00
_cell.angle_gamma   90.00
#
_symmetry.space_group_name_H-M   'P 1'
#
loop_
_entity.id
_entity.type
_entity.pdbx_description
1 polymer ?
#
loop_
_entity_poly.entity_id
_entity_poly.type
_entity_poly.pdbx_seq_one_letter_code
_entity_poly.pdbx_strand_id
1 'polypeptide(L)'
;EESMIAAISENPMSFKRGGAKGRPGMPEMLTPTSAIMGAGLGKEVTLLTDGGFSGGSHGFVVGDVCPEAQEGGPIGLIENGDVITIDVEKRRIDVQLSDQEMEERRKKWKPPSP
;
A
#
# COMPACT_ATOMS: atom_id res chain seq x y z
N GLU A 1 -6.85 -2.88 -6.98
CA GLU A 1 -6.33 -3.12 -8.35
C GLU A 1 -6.83 -2.10 -9.38
N GLU A 2 -8.11 -2.04 -9.76
CA GLU A 2 -8.58 -1.11 -10.82
C GLU A 2 -8.27 0.37 -10.55
N SER A 3 -8.48 0.84 -9.32
CA SER A 3 -8.12 2.20 -8.91
C SER A 3 -6.61 2.47 -8.98
N MET A 4 -5.80 1.44 -8.76
CA MET A 4 -4.34 1.53 -8.82
C MET A 4 -3.85 1.55 -10.27
N ILE A 5 -4.41 0.72 -11.13
CA ILE A 5 -4.13 0.71 -12.57
C ILE A 5 -4.55 2.05 -13.19
N ALA A 6 -5.71 2.57 -12.82
CA ALA A 6 -6.18 3.89 -13.27
C ALA A 6 -5.21 5.00 -12.83
N ALA A 7 -4.79 5.03 -11.57
CA ALA A 7 -3.84 6.03 -11.06
C ALA A 7 -2.46 5.94 -11.75
N ILE A 8 -1.95 4.74 -11.99
CA ILE A 8 -0.68 4.52 -12.73
C ILE A 8 -0.82 5.01 -14.18
N SER A 9 -1.97 4.76 -14.81
CA SER A 9 -2.24 5.16 -16.20
C SER A 9 -2.42 6.67 -16.37
N GLU A 10 -3.05 7.34 -15.40
CA GLU A 10 -3.27 8.79 -15.42
C GLU A 10 -2.00 9.59 -15.07
N ASN A 11 -1.30 9.20 -14.00
CA ASN A 11 -0.05 9.83 -13.62
C ASN A 11 0.80 8.87 -12.75
N PRO A 12 1.85 8.27 -13.31
CA PRO A 12 2.72 7.33 -12.60
C PRO A 12 3.34 7.91 -11.32
N MET A 13 3.54 9.24 -11.27
CA MET A 13 4.09 9.95 -10.11
C MET A 13 3.05 10.22 -9.01
N SER A 14 1.74 10.15 -9.30
CA SER A 14 0.69 10.27 -8.29
C SER A 14 0.71 9.10 -7.31
N PHE A 15 1.18 7.93 -7.76
CA PHE A 15 1.28 6.72 -6.95
C PHE A 15 2.36 6.82 -5.86
N LYS A 16 3.39 7.69 -6.02
CA LYS A 16 4.38 7.96 -4.96
C LYS A 16 3.76 8.51 -3.66
N ARG A 17 2.50 8.96 -3.69
CA ARG A 17 1.78 9.51 -2.53
C ARG A 17 0.44 8.80 -2.27
N GLY A 18 0.14 7.76 -3.04
CA GLY A 18 -1.15 7.07 -3.04
C GLY A 18 -1.07 5.71 -2.36
N GLY A 19 -1.77 5.53 -1.24
CA GLY A 19 -1.92 4.21 -0.62
C GLY A 19 -2.79 3.28 -1.48
N ALA A 20 -2.40 2.01 -1.60
CA ALA A 20 -3.25 1.01 -2.25
C ALA A 20 -4.43 0.64 -1.32
N LYS A 21 -5.64 0.64 -1.87
CA LYS A 21 -6.86 0.28 -1.13
C LYS A 21 -7.03 -1.25 -1.17
N GLY A 22 -7.00 -1.89 -0.01
CA GLY A 22 -7.25 -3.33 0.14
C GLY A 22 -8.66 -3.70 -0.38
N ARG A 23 -8.73 -4.76 -1.20
CA ARG A 23 -10.00 -5.39 -1.60
C ARG A 23 -10.24 -6.62 -0.69
N PRO A 24 -11.49 -6.94 -0.35
CA PRO A 24 -11.81 -8.19 0.35
C PRO A 24 -11.28 -9.40 -0.42
N GLY A 25 -10.67 -10.36 0.29
CA GLY A 25 -10.36 -11.69 -0.24
C GLY A 25 -8.94 -11.95 -0.76
N MET A 26 -7.93 -11.15 -0.37
CA MET A 26 -6.50 -11.37 -0.66
C MET A 26 -6.18 -11.80 -2.12
N PRO A 27 -6.56 -11.03 -3.16
CA PRO A 27 -6.16 -11.37 -4.52
C PRO A 27 -4.64 -11.17 -4.70
N GLU A 28 -3.95 -12.15 -5.30
CA GLU A 28 -2.56 -11.98 -5.74
C GLU A 28 -2.49 -10.96 -6.89
N MET A 29 -1.75 -9.87 -6.71
CA MET A 29 -1.69 -8.78 -7.68
C MET A 29 -0.43 -8.82 -8.56
N LEU A 30 -0.56 -9.22 -9.83
CA LEU A 30 0.51 -9.17 -10.86
C LEU A 30 0.43 -7.92 -11.76
N THR A 31 -0.78 -7.43 -12.03
CA THR A 31 -1.02 -6.30 -12.93
C THR A 31 -0.34 -5.00 -12.46
N PRO A 32 -0.35 -4.66 -11.16
CA PRO A 32 0.27 -3.41 -10.71
C PRO A 32 1.80 -3.45 -10.68
N THR A 33 2.39 -4.60 -10.34
CA THR A 33 3.85 -4.79 -10.37
C THR A 33 4.37 -4.68 -11.80
N SER A 34 3.69 -5.31 -12.77
CA SER A 34 4.05 -5.22 -14.19
C SER A 34 3.85 -3.81 -14.77
N ALA A 35 2.80 -3.09 -14.38
CA ALA A 35 2.55 -1.71 -14.84
C ALA A 35 3.65 -0.73 -14.38
N ILE A 36 4.07 -0.79 -13.11
CA ILE A 36 5.16 0.06 -12.57
C ILE A 36 6.49 -0.26 -13.24
N MET A 37 6.76 -1.54 -13.48
CA MET A 37 7.95 -1.99 -14.19
C MET A 37 7.95 -1.51 -15.65
N GLY A 38 6.82 -1.61 -16.35
CA GLY A 38 6.64 -1.09 -17.71
C GLY A 38 6.81 0.43 -17.80
N ALA A 39 6.46 1.16 -16.74
CA ALA A 39 6.70 2.60 -16.61
C ALA A 39 8.14 2.96 -16.22
N GLY A 40 9.03 1.98 -15.98
CA GLY A 40 10.43 2.19 -15.59
C GLY A 40 10.63 2.63 -14.14
N LEU A 41 9.58 2.61 -13.31
CA LEU A 41 9.58 3.14 -11.94
C LEU A 41 9.89 2.09 -10.87
N GLY A 42 10.27 0.88 -11.26
CA GLY A 42 10.48 -0.24 -10.33
C GLY A 42 11.48 0.04 -9.20
N LYS A 43 12.45 0.96 -9.40
CA LYS A 43 13.42 1.35 -8.36
C LYS A 43 13.02 2.61 -7.58
N GLU A 44 12.00 3.31 -8.04
CA GLU A 44 11.58 4.61 -7.49
C GLU A 44 10.33 4.53 -6.63
N VAL A 45 9.61 3.42 -6.72
CA VAL A 45 8.31 3.22 -6.10
C VAL A 45 8.32 1.91 -5.33
N THR A 46 7.72 1.95 -4.15
CA THR A 46 7.51 0.80 -3.29
C THR A 46 6.04 0.42 -3.30
N LEU A 47 5.76 -0.88 -3.29
CA LEU A 47 4.41 -1.43 -3.18
C LEU A 47 4.18 -2.05 -1.80
N LEU A 48 3.05 -1.71 -1.18
CA LEU A 48 2.60 -2.22 0.11
C LEU A 48 1.14 -2.69 -0.05
N THR A 49 0.81 -3.90 0.40
CA THR A 49 -0.57 -4.40 0.44
C THR A 49 -0.77 -5.44 1.55
N ASP A 50 -1.99 -5.56 2.05
CA ASP A 50 -2.43 -6.61 2.98
C ASP A 50 -2.75 -7.95 2.29
N GLY A 51 -2.89 -7.97 0.96
CA GLY A 51 -2.96 -9.18 0.14
C GLY A 51 -1.59 -9.69 -0.35
N GLY A 52 -1.63 -10.60 -1.33
CA GLY A 52 -0.44 -11.15 -1.96
C GLY A 52 0.02 -10.37 -3.20
N PHE A 53 1.31 -10.47 -3.52
CA PHE A 53 1.85 -10.08 -4.83
C PHE A 53 2.39 -11.32 -5.55
N SER A 54 2.06 -11.46 -6.83
CA SER A 54 2.68 -12.47 -7.70
C SER A 54 3.57 -11.80 -8.74
N GLY A 55 4.72 -12.44 -9.03
CA GLY A 55 5.71 -11.96 -10.00
C GLY A 55 6.96 -11.31 -9.38
N GLY A 56 8.11 -11.54 -10.02
CA GLY A 56 9.40 -10.98 -9.61
C GLY A 56 9.49 -9.47 -9.91
N SER A 57 9.47 -8.64 -8.87
CA SER A 57 9.69 -7.21 -8.96
C SER A 57 11.18 -6.87 -8.88
N HIS A 58 11.62 -5.79 -9.53
CA HIS A 58 12.97 -5.24 -9.38
C HIS A 58 12.99 -4.05 -8.39
N GLY A 59 12.18 -4.14 -7.32
CA GLY A 59 11.93 -3.07 -6.36
C GLY A 59 11.39 -3.58 -5.03
N PHE A 60 11.13 -2.67 -4.08
CA PHE A 60 10.53 -3.03 -2.79
C PHE A 60 9.04 -3.34 -2.97
N VAL A 61 8.66 -4.57 -2.69
CA VAL A 61 7.28 -5.04 -2.73
C VAL A 61 7.03 -5.82 -1.46
N VAL A 62 6.04 -5.38 -0.68
CA VAL A 62 5.67 -5.97 0.60
C VAL A 62 4.20 -6.35 0.54
N GLY A 63 3.93 -7.66 0.59
CA GLY A 63 2.59 -8.21 0.75
C GLY A 63 2.33 -8.68 2.17
N ASP A 64 1.14 -9.25 2.37
CA ASP A 64 0.72 -9.94 3.60
C ASP A 64 0.88 -9.08 4.86
N VAL A 65 0.63 -7.77 4.74
CA VAL A 65 0.66 -6.84 5.88
C VAL A 65 -0.52 -7.11 6.80
N CYS A 66 -0.22 -7.48 8.05
CA CYS A 66 -1.21 -7.76 9.07
C CYS A 66 -1.16 -6.75 10.23
N PRO A 67 -2.30 -6.45 10.90
CA PRO A 67 -3.67 -6.84 10.53
C PRO A 67 -4.14 -6.19 9.23
N GLU A 68 -5.09 -6.82 8.54
CA GLU A 68 -5.62 -6.34 7.25
C GLU A 68 -6.36 -5.01 7.39
N ALA A 69 -6.49 -4.25 6.30
CA ALA A 69 -7.25 -2.99 6.29
C ALA A 69 -8.72 -3.20 6.66
N GLN A 70 -9.30 -4.35 6.29
CA GLN A 70 -10.71 -4.68 6.57
C GLN A 70 -10.97 -4.89 8.08
N GLU A 71 -9.96 -5.34 8.83
CA GLU A 71 -10.04 -5.54 10.28
C GLU A 71 -9.68 -4.27 11.07
N GLY A 72 -9.38 -3.16 10.39
CA GLY A 72 -8.93 -1.93 11.02
C GLY A 72 -7.45 -1.97 11.41
N GLY A 73 -6.65 -2.76 10.69
CA GLY A 73 -5.20 -2.73 10.81
C GLY A 73 -4.60 -1.37 10.44
N PRO A 74 -3.34 -1.09 10.84
CA PRO A 74 -2.68 0.18 10.58
C PRO A 74 -2.68 0.59 9.10
N ILE A 75 -2.56 -0.38 8.18
CA ILE A 75 -2.59 -0.15 6.73
C ILE A 75 -3.92 0.47 6.25
N GLY A 76 -5.03 0.20 6.93
CA GLY A 76 -6.34 0.79 6.64
C GLY A 76 -6.53 2.21 7.18
N LEU A 77 -5.57 2.75 7.95
CA LEU A 77 -5.60 4.09 8.53
C LEU A 77 -4.67 5.09 7.80
N ILE A 78 -3.90 4.59 6.83
CA ILE A 78 -2.97 5.39 6.04
C ILE A 78 -3.76 6.24 5.05
N GLU A 79 -3.37 7.50 4.93
CA GLU A 79 -3.94 8.48 4.01
C GLU A 79 -2.88 8.97 3.01
N ASN A 80 -3.34 9.54 1.90
CA ASN A 80 -2.44 10.03 0.87
C ASN A 80 -1.57 11.17 1.40
N GLY A 81 -0.25 11.03 1.21
CA GLY A 81 0.74 11.98 1.69
C GLY A 81 1.42 11.60 3.01
N ASP A 82 0.96 10.55 3.69
CA ASP A 82 1.69 10.01 4.85
C ASP A 82 3.06 9.48 4.43
N VAL A 83 4.05 9.66 5.30
CA VAL A 83 5.43 9.21 5.04
C VAL A 83 5.64 7.84 5.67
N ILE A 84 5.92 6.84 4.84
CA ILE A 84 6.22 5.47 5.26
C ILE A 84 7.73 5.22 5.10
N THR A 85 8.35 4.67 6.13
CA THR A 85 9.75 4.26 6.15
C THR A 85 9.83 2.75 6.19
N ILE A 86 10.60 2.15 5.27
CA ILE A 86 10.88 0.72 5.27
C ILE A 86 12.36 0.53 5.58
N ASP A 87 12.64 -0.15 6.68
CA ASP A 87 13.99 -0.47 7.12
C ASP A 87 14.18 -2.00 7.05
N VAL A 88 14.89 -2.46 6.03
CA VAL A 88 15.12 -3.89 5.78
C VAL A 88 16.12 -4.48 6.79
N GLU A 89 17.09 -3.69 7.24
CA GLU A 89 18.08 -4.16 8.22
C GLU A 89 17.40 -4.40 9.57
N LYS A 90 16.51 -3.50 9.98
CA LYS A 90 15.71 -3.64 11.20
C LYS A 90 14.46 -4.49 11.04
N ARG A 91 14.10 -4.85 9.80
CA ARG A 91 12.86 -5.57 9.43
C ARG A 91 11.61 -4.84 9.94
N ARG A 92 11.52 -3.53 9.69
CA ARG A 92 10.40 -2.68 10.13
C ARG A 92 9.82 -1.87 9.00
N ILE A 93 8.53 -1.59 9.14
CA ILE A 93 7.77 -0.66 8.32
C ILE A 93 7.07 0.27 9.28
N ASP A 94 7.46 1.54 9.25
CA ASP A 94 6.97 2.57 10.17
C ASP A 94 6.28 3.67 9.37
N VAL A 95 5.20 4.21 9.91
CA VAL A 95 4.55 5.42 9.38
C VAL A 95 4.92 6.59 10.28
N GLN A 96 5.27 7.75 9.71
CA GLN A 96 5.62 8.96 10.46
C GLN A 96 4.36 9.67 10.95
N LEU A 97 3.59 8.98 11.78
CA LEU A 97 2.42 9.52 12.47
C LEU A 97 2.61 9.32 13.97
N SER A 98 2.07 10.25 14.75
CA SER A 98 2.03 10.06 16.20
C SER A 98 0.98 9.01 16.60
N ASP A 99 1.18 8.36 17.74
CA ASP A 99 0.19 7.42 18.28
C ASP A 99 -1.19 8.05 18.45
N GLN A 100 -1.24 9.33 18.84
CA GLN A 100 -2.48 10.09 18.98
C GLN A 100 -3.22 10.22 17.64
N GLU A 101 -2.50 10.57 16.57
CA GLU A 101 -3.09 10.72 15.25
C GLU A 101 -3.60 9.38 14.70
N MET A 102 -2.81 8.32 14.86
CA MET A 102 -3.24 6.96 14.52
C MET A 102 -4.50 6.53 15.27
N GLU A 103 -4.61 6.89 16.55
CA GLU A 103 -5.78 6.57 17.36
C GLU A 103 -7.01 7.42 16.98
N GLU A 104 -6.83 8.69 16.64
CA GLU A 104 -7.91 9.53 16.09
C GLU A 104 -8.44 8.98 14.77
N ARG A 105 -7.55 8.55 13.86
CA ARG A 105 -7.95 7.92 12.60
C ARG A 105 -8.67 6.59 12.85
N ARG A 106 -8.18 5.78 13.79
CA ARG A 106 -8.84 4.53 14.22
C ARG A 106 -10.26 4.76 14.73
N LYS A 107 -10.52 5.84 15.48
CA LYS A 107 -11.88 6.18 15.97
C LYS A 107 -12.83 6.59 14.84
N LYS A 108 -12.29 7.19 13.77
CA LYS A 108 -13.06 7.60 12.58
C LYS A 108 -13.23 6.47 11.57
N TRP A 109 -12.39 5.43 11.66
CA TRP A 109 -12.40 4.30 10.76
C TRP A 109 -13.74 3.56 10.83
N LYS A 110 -14.26 3.23 9.65
CA LYS A 110 -15.44 2.39 9.48
C LYS A 110 -15.05 1.26 8.54
N PRO A 111 -15.40 0.00 8.85
CA PRO A 111 -15.14 -1.11 7.96
C PRO A 111 -15.81 -0.80 6.60
N PRO A 112 -15.06 -0.87 5.50
CA PRO A 112 -15.67 -0.76 4.18
C PRO A 112 -16.63 -1.93 3.98
N SER A 113 -17.72 -1.69 3.24
CA SER A 113 -18.65 -2.77 2.89
C SER A 113 -17.91 -3.90 2.18
N PRO A 114 -18.17 -5.17 2.54
CA PRO A 114 -17.61 -6.32 1.84
C PRO A 114 -18.02 -6.35 0.37
#